data_AF-A0A937H7Z7-F1
#
_entry.id   AF-A0A937H7Z7-F1
#
_cell.length_a   1.000
_cell.length_b   1.000
_cell.length_c   1.000
_cell.angle_alpha   90.00
_cell.angle_beta   90.00
_cell.angle_gamma   90.00
#
_symmetry.space_group_name_H-M   'P 1'
#
loop_
_entity.id
_entity.type
_entity.pdbx_description
1 polymer ?
#
loop_
_entity_poly.entity_id
_entity_poly.type
_entity_poly.pdbx_seq_one_letter_code
_entity_poly.pdbx_strand_id
1 'polypeptide(L)' 'MEVQLSGFLSSAAGGVQSVELTGETVGELLTSLELRYPSLRDAIEQGVAVAVNGEIYRDRRDQPIPPGAEVFLLPRLAGG' A
#
# COMPACT_ATOMS: atom_id res chain seq x y z
N MET A 1 -7.13 -10.11 -0.74
CA MET A 1 -7.39 -8.67 -0.62
C MET A 1 -6.79 -8.03 -1.86
N GLU A 2 -7.53 -7.14 -2.51
CA GLU A 2 -7.02 -6.43 -3.69
C GLU A 2 -6.36 -5.13 -3.26
N VAL A 3 -5.14 -4.91 -3.75
CA VAL A 3 -4.35 -3.75 -3.43
C VAL A 3 -4.09 -2.97 -4.70
N GLN A 4 -4.69 -1.78 -4.79
CA GLN A 4 -4.54 -0.88 -5.91
C GLN A 4 -3.39 0.10 -5.67
N LEU A 5 -2.53 0.21 -6.67
CA LEU A 5 -1.36 1.07 -6.64
C LEU A 5 -1.68 2.36 -7.40
N SER A 6 -1.53 3.51 -6.75
CA SER A 6 -1.58 4.79 -7.44
C SER A 6 -0.46 4.92 -8.48
N GLY A 7 -0.65 5.74 -9.52
CA GLY A 7 0.20 5.75 -10.72
C GLY A 7 1.71 5.81 -10.48
N PHE A 8 2.18 6.57 -9.47
CA PHE A 8 3.59 6.59 -9.09
C PHE A 8 4.08 5.22 -8.57
N LEU A 9 3.32 4.60 -7.65
CA LEU A 9 3.64 3.29 -7.11
C LEU A 9 3.45 2.19 -8.15
N SER A 10 2.45 2.30 -9.02
CA SER A 10 2.24 1.39 -10.14
C SER A 10 3.45 1.37 -11.06
N SER A 11 3.98 2.55 -11.41
CA SER A 11 5.19 2.68 -12.23
C SER A 11 6.40 2.04 -11.55
N ALA A 12 6.57 2.27 -10.25
CA ALA A 12 7.64 1.66 -9.46
C ALA A 12 7.48 0.13 -9.30
N ALA A 13 6.26 -0.39 -9.35
CA ALA A 13 5.94 -1.81 -9.37
C ALA A 13 6.00 -2.45 -10.77
N GLY A 14 6.57 -1.76 -11.76
CA GLY A 14 6.70 -2.26 -13.14
C GLY A 14 5.44 -2.08 -14.01
N GLY A 15 4.59 -1.11 -13.69
CA GLY A 15 3.35 -0.80 -14.42
C GLY A 15 2.12 -1.57 -13.95
N VAL A 16 2.20 -2.22 -12.78
CA VAL A 16 1.08 -3.00 -12.23
C VAL A 16 0.12 -2.08 -11.49
N GLN A 17 -1.16 -2.13 -11.85
CA GLN A 17 -2.21 -1.26 -11.26
C GLN A 17 -2.88 -1.86 -10.03
N SER A 18 -2.99 -3.19 -9.97
CA SER A 18 -3.59 -3.93 -8.86
C SER A 18 -2.82 -5.22 -8.60
N VAL A 19 -2.65 -5.55 -7.32
CA VAL A 19 -2.00 -6.79 -6.87
C VAL A 19 -2.84 -7.46 -5.82
N GLU A 20 -2.99 -8.78 -5.94
CA GLU A 20 -3.63 -9.58 -4.91
C GLU A 20 -2.60 -9.99 -3.86
N LEU A 21 -2.88 -9.61 -2.62
CA LEU A 21 -2.05 -9.89 -1.46
C LEU A 21 -2.89 -10.43 -0.30
N THR A 22 -2.17 -11.10 0.59
CA THR A 22 -2.66 -11.65 1.85
C THR A 22 -1.98 -10.92 3.00
N GLY A 23 -2.75 -10.57 4.02
CA GLY A 23 -2.27 -9.88 5.22
C GLY A 23 -3.45 -9.54 6.12
N GLU A 24 -3.22 -9.54 7.42
CA GLU A 24 -4.23 -9.23 8.43
C GLU A 24 -4.15 -7.75 8.84
N THR A 25 -3.02 -7.10 8.58
CA THR A 25 -2.75 -5.71 8.93
C THR A 25 -2.07 -4.93 7.80
N VAL A 26 -2.10 -3.60 7.90
CA VAL A 26 -1.38 -2.69 6.99
C VAL A 26 0.12 -3.00 7.00
N GLY A 27 0.72 -3.27 8.16
CA GLY A 27 2.16 -3.59 8.27
C GLY A 27 2.55 -4.85 7.50
N GLU A 28 1.75 -5.92 7.59
CA GLU A 28 2.00 -7.16 6.85
C GLU A 28 1.81 -6.99 5.34
N LEU A 29 0.80 -6.22 4.94
CA LEU A 29 0.57 -5.88 3.54
C LEU A 29 1.76 -5.11 2.95
N LEU A 30 2.27 -4.11 3.66
CA LEU A 30 3.45 -3.34 3.23
C LEU A 30 4.69 -4.23 3.13
N THR A 31 4.93 -5.07 4.13
CA THR A 31 6.06 -6.01 4.14
C THR A 31 5.97 -6.99 2.95
N SER A 32 4.77 -7.51 2.66
CA SER A 32 4.54 -8.40 1.52
C SER A 32 4.75 -7.69 0.18
N LEU A 33 4.35 -6.42 0.08
CA LEU A 33 4.62 -5.55 -1.07
C LEU A 33 6.12 -5.35 -1.29
N GLU A 34 6.87 -5.04 -0.23
CA GLU A 34 8.33 -4.84 -0.32
C GLU A 34 9.06 -6.11 -0.75
N LEU A 35 8.63 -7.27 -0.25
CA LEU A 35 9.21 -8.56 -0.65
C LEU A 35 8.94 -8.88 -2.12
N ARG A 36 7.76 -8.53 -2.63
CA ARG A 36 7.36 -8.81 -4.01
C ARG A 36 7.89 -7.77 -5.00
N TYR A 37 7.98 -6.52 -4.57
CA TYR A 37 8.43 -5.37 -5.34
C TYR A 37 9.46 -4.57 -4.55
N PRO A 38 10.75 -4.98 -4.60
CA PRO A 38 11.83 -4.30 -3.88
C PRO A 38 11.94 -2.81 -4.24
N SER A 39 11.53 -2.44 -5.46
CA SER A 39 11.48 -1.06 -5.96
C SER A 39 10.50 -0.16 -5.17
N LEU A 40 9.53 -0.73 -4.46
CA LEU A 40 8.59 0.01 -3.61
C LEU A 40 9.13 0.25 -2.20
N ARG A 41 10.21 -0.42 -1.80
CA ARG A 41 10.78 -0.28 -0.46
C ARG A 41 11.09 1.17 -0.12
N ASP A 42 11.83 1.87 -0.99
CA ASP A 42 12.14 3.28 -0.80
C ASP A 42 10.87 4.11 -0.62
N ALA A 43 9.86 3.92 -1.48
CA ALA A 43 8.60 4.67 -1.36
C ALA A 43 7.86 4.39 -0.04
N ILE A 44 7.85 3.14 0.42
CA ILE A 44 7.24 2.71 1.68
C ILE A 44 8.01 3.26 2.89
N GLU A 45 9.35 3.26 2.83
CA GLU A 45 10.23 3.84 3.87
C GLU A 45 10.11 5.36 3.97
N GLN A 46 9.95 6.06 2.83
CA GLN A 46 9.66 7.51 2.79
C GLN A 46 8.26 7.86 3.34
N GLY A 47 7.40 6.84 3.52
CA GLY A 47 6.07 6.95 4.08
C GLY A 47 5.00 6.99 3.00
N VAL A 48 4.06 6.05 3.11
CA VAL A 48 2.88 5.92 2.26
C VAL A 48 1.60 6.08 3.08
N ALA A 49 0.57 6.61 2.45
CA ALA A 49 -0.79 6.55 2.99
C ALA A 49 -1.49 5.32 2.42
N VAL A 50 -2.21 4.61 3.28
CA VAL A 50 -2.94 3.40 2.92
C VAL A 50 -4.41 3.67 3.13
N ALA A 51 -5.21 3.64 2.07
CA ALA A 51 -6.66 3.72 2.19
C ALA A 51 -7.25 2.32 2.27
N VAL A 52 -8.04 2.01 3.29
CA VAL A 52 -8.74 0.73 3.44
C VAL A 52 -10.23 1.02 3.41
N ASN A 53 -10.96 0.46 2.43
CA ASN A 53 -12.39 0.71 2.22
C ASN A 53 -12.77 2.21 2.20
N GLY A 54 -11.90 3.05 1.62
CA GLY A 54 -12.09 4.50 1.53
C GLY A 54 -11.60 5.31 2.73
N GLU A 55 -11.20 4.67 3.84
CA GLU A 55 -10.62 5.37 4.99
C GLU A 55 -9.09 5.43 4.88
N ILE A 56 -8.53 6.64 4.91
CA ILE A 56 -7.09 6.88 4.72
C ILE A 56 -6.36 6.82 6.05
N TYR A 57 -5.42 5.89 6.15
CA TYR A 57 -4.51 5.73 7.26
C TYR A 57 -3.10 6.21 6.89
N ARG A 58 -2.54 7.08 7.73
CA ARG A 58 -1.16 7.58 7.60
C ARG A 58 -0.35 6.99 8.74
N ASP A 59 0.75 6.32 8.42
CA ASP A 59 1.70 5.80 9.42
C ASP A 59 1.10 4.80 10.43
N ARG A 60 -0.05 4.18 10.12
CA ARG A 60 -0.73 3.19 10.96
C ARG A 60 -0.49 1.79 10.41
N ARG A 61 0.56 1.12 10.91
CA ARG A 61 0.91 -0.26 10.52
C ARG A 61 0.05 -1.30 11.25
N ASP A 62 -0.37 -0.99 12.47
CA ASP A 62 -1.19 -1.87 13.32
C ASP A 62 -2.68 -1.89 12.94
N GLN A 63 -3.07 -1.15 11.89
CA GLN A 63 -4.45 -1.12 11.44
C GLN A 63 -4.82 -2.48 10.83
N PRO A 64 -5.83 -3.20 11.39
CA PRO A 64 -6.30 -4.45 10.81
C PRO A 64 -7.02 -4.19 9.49
N ILE A 65 -6.83 -5.10 8.54
CA ILE A 65 -7.50 -5.06 7.24
C ILE A 65 -8.51 -6.21 7.18
N PRO A 66 -9.82 -5.91 7.06
CA PRO A 66 -10.82 -6.96 6.99
C PRO A 66 -10.67 -7.81 5.71
N PRO A 67 -11.06 -9.10 5.77
CA PRO A 67 -11.03 -9.96 4.60
C PRO A 67 -11.95 -9.40 3.50
N GLY A 68 -11.42 -9.33 2.28
CA GLY A 68 -12.13 -8.76 1.13
C GLY A 68 -12.15 -7.23 1.07
N ALA A 69 -11.40 -6.54 1.94
CA ALA A 69 -11.24 -5.09 1.84
C ALA A 69 -10.52 -4.68 0.55
N GLU A 70 -10.89 -3.51 0.05
CA GLU A 70 -10.20 -2.80 -1.02
C GLU A 70 -9.16 -1.87 -0.42
N VAL A 71 -7.90 -2.04 -0.82
CA VAL A 71 -6.79 -1.25 -0.29
C VAL A 71 -6.16 -0.42 -1.41
N PHE A 72 -5.92 0.87 -1.14
CA PHE A 72 -5.24 1.76 -2.07
C PHE A 72 -3.96 2.29 -1.43
N LEU A 73 -2.82 2.13 -2.10
CA LEU A 73 -1.60 2.82 -1.69
C LEU A 73 -1.46 4.14 -2.42
N LEU A 74 -1.19 5.17 -1.62
CA LEU A 74 -1.01 6.54 -2.05
C LEU A 74 0.37 7.00 -1.57
N PRO A 75 1.18 7.67 -2.41
CA PRO A 75 2.38 8.33 -1.93
C PRO A 75 1.98 9.39 -0.90
N ARG A 76 2.88 9.69 0.03
CA ARG A 76 2.71 10.88 0.88
C ARG A 76 2.54 12.10 -0.01
N LEU A 77 1.33 12.65 -0.01
CA LEU A 77 1.09 13.98 -0.55
C LEU A 77 1.75 14.94 0.45
N ALA A 78 2.86 15.56 0.03
CA ALA A 78 3.37 16.74 0.71
C ALA A 78 2.26 17.79 0.62
N GLY A 79 1.48 17.94 1.69
CA GLY A 79 0.58 19.07 1.83
C GLY A 79 1.43 20.33 1.81
N GLY A 80 1.12 21.24 0.89
CA GLY A 80 1.69 22.60 0.89
C GLY A 80 1.29 23.38 2.12
#